data_AF-A0A9J6HCG5-F1
#
_entry.id   AF-A0A9J6HCG5-F1
#
_cell.length_a   1.000
_cell.length_b   1.000
_cell.length_c   1.000
_cell.angle_alpha   90.00
_cell.angle_beta   90.00
_cell.angle_gamma   90.00
#
_symmetry.space_group_name_H-M   'P 1'
#
loop_
_entity.id
_entity.type
_entity.pdbx_description
1 polymer ?
#
loop_
_entity_poly.entity_id
_entity_poly.type
_entity_poly.pdbx_seq_one_letter_code
_entity_poly.pdbx_strand_id
1 'polypeptide(L)'
;MDHHCPWFNNCISFTTHKFFLLTLFYVVLLCVFAVATTAGHVVHSWQGQPGVTAAALHVTAIVLVGAVFALTLGTFLCSHISLVLSNETTLETMRGPIFRNPEDSFDVGCYENFVQVFGRRKLLWLVPVFTTPGDGVHFPTRLHPRPSVEEDQSHSVADLP
;
A
#
# COMPACT_ATOMS: atom_id res chain seq x y z
N MET A 1 -7.92 6.21 11.00
CA MET A 1 -8.13 4.76 10.77
C MET A 1 -8.55 4.61 9.33
N ASP A 2 -8.09 3.58 8.61
CA ASP A 2 -8.49 3.35 7.23
C ASP A 2 -9.71 2.42 7.14
N HIS A 3 -9.58 1.16 7.57
CA HIS A 3 -10.71 0.22 7.64
C HIS A 3 -10.39 -0.96 8.58
N HIS A 4 -11.40 -1.76 8.94
CA HIS A 4 -11.17 -3.07 9.56
C HIS A 4 -11.05 -4.12 8.46
N CYS A 5 -9.93 -4.83 8.39
CA CYS A 5 -9.71 -5.83 7.35
C CYS A 5 -9.91 -7.24 7.92
N PRO A 6 -10.98 -7.96 7.51
CA PRO A 6 -11.24 -9.31 8.02
C PRO A 6 -10.13 -10.30 7.68
N TRP A 7 -9.45 -10.12 6.54
CA TRP A 7 -8.36 -10.97 6.09
C TRP A 7 -7.13 -10.94 7.00
N PHE A 8 -6.91 -9.81 7.67
CA PHE A 8 -5.84 -9.66 8.67
C PHE A 8 -6.35 -9.83 10.10
N ASN A 9 -7.68 -9.98 10.27
CA ASN A 9 -8.34 -9.93 11.57
C ASN A 9 -7.86 -8.74 12.42
N ASN A 10 -7.65 -7.59 11.78
CA ASN A 10 -7.06 -6.41 12.40
C ASN A 10 -7.50 -5.12 11.69
N CYS A 11 -7.40 -3.99 12.38
CA CYS A 11 -7.62 -2.68 11.80
C CYS A 11 -6.39 -2.19 11.03
N ILE A 12 -6.64 -1.65 9.84
CA ILE A 12 -5.68 -0.89 9.06
C ILE A 12 -5.73 0.55 9.56
N SER A 13 -4.61 1.01 10.12
CA SER A 13 -4.49 2.28 10.84
C SER A 13 -3.11 2.88 10.61
N PHE A 14 -2.82 4.01 11.26
CA PHE A 14 -1.53 4.70 11.16
C PHE A 14 -0.32 3.77 11.32
N THR A 15 -0.35 2.85 12.29
CA THR A 15 0.78 1.95 12.58
C THR A 15 0.88 0.73 11.67
N THR A 16 -0.21 0.38 10.96
CA THR A 16 -0.32 -0.85 10.17
C THR A 16 -0.45 -0.61 8.67
N HIS A 17 -0.71 0.62 8.22
CA HIS A 17 -1.01 0.96 6.83
C HIS A 17 0.13 0.59 5.88
N LYS A 18 1.38 0.91 6.20
CA LYS A 18 2.55 0.51 5.40
C LYS A 18 2.63 -0.99 5.20
N PHE A 19 2.45 -1.78 6.26
CA PHE A 19 2.54 -3.24 6.20
C PHE A 19 1.42 -3.85 5.35
N PHE A 20 0.22 -3.28 5.42
CA PHE A 20 -0.89 -3.66 4.56
C PHE A 20 -0.58 -3.42 3.08
N LEU A 21 -0.09 -2.23 2.70
CA LEU A 21 0.30 -1.93 1.32
C LEU A 21 1.41 -2.84 0.81
N LEU A 22 2.43 -3.10 1.63
CA LEU A 22 3.50 -4.03 1.28
C LEU A 22 3.00 -5.47 1.13
N THR A 23 2.05 -5.90 1.97
CA THR A 23 1.44 -7.23 1.83
C THR A 23 0.69 -7.34 0.51
N LEU A 24 -0.13 -6.36 0.15
CA LEU A 24 -0.81 -6.32 -1.14
C LEU A 24 0.19 -6.38 -2.31
N PHE A 25 1.24 -5.55 -2.26
CA PHE A 25 2.29 -5.54 -3.28
C PHE A 25 2.96 -6.92 -3.45
N TYR A 26 3.39 -7.54 -2.34
CA TYR A 26 4.08 -8.83 -2.40
C TYR A 26 3.16 -9.98 -2.81
N VAL A 27 1.89 -9.97 -2.41
CA VAL A 27 0.92 -10.97 -2.87
C VAL A 27 0.66 -10.83 -4.37
N VAL A 28 0.49 -9.61 -4.89
CA VAL A 28 0.34 -9.39 -6.33
C VAL A 28 1.57 -9.87 -7.09
N LEU A 29 2.78 -9.55 -6.61
CA LEU A 29 4.02 -10.01 -7.21
C LEU A 29 4.13 -11.55 -7.21
N LEU A 30 3.77 -12.20 -6.10
CA LEU A 30 3.75 -13.65 -5.98
C LEU A 30 2.75 -14.28 -6.96
N CYS A 31 1.55 -13.73 -7.09
CA CYS A 31 0.53 -14.23 -8.01
C CYS A 31 0.98 -14.08 -9.47
N VAL A 32 1.55 -12.93 -9.86
CA VAL A 32 2.10 -12.71 -11.20
C VAL A 32 3.25 -13.68 -11.48
N PHE A 33 4.16 -13.87 -10.53
CA PHE A 33 5.26 -14.82 -10.65
C PHE A 33 4.76 -16.27 -10.82
N ALA A 34 3.78 -16.69 -10.00
CA ALA A 34 3.18 -18.01 -10.08
C ALA A 34 2.52 -18.24 -11.45
N VAL A 35 1.73 -17.28 -11.95
CA VAL A 35 1.10 -17.37 -13.28
C VAL A 35 2.16 -17.43 -14.37
N ALA A 36 3.14 -16.52 -14.36
CA ALA A 36 4.18 -16.44 -15.39
C ALA A 36 5.01 -17.74 -15.49
N THR A 37 5.34 -18.35 -14.35
CA THR A 37 6.12 -19.58 -14.30
C THR A 37 5.32 -20.84 -14.62
N THR A 38 4.00 -20.85 -14.36
CA THR A 38 3.18 -22.07 -14.52
C THR A 38 2.28 -22.08 -15.76
N ALA A 39 2.07 -20.94 -16.43
CA ALA A 39 1.18 -20.86 -17.61
C ALA A 39 1.56 -21.82 -18.73
N GLY A 40 2.85 -21.96 -19.06
CA GLY A 40 3.32 -22.90 -20.07
C GLY A 40 3.11 -24.37 -19.70
N HIS A 41 3.14 -24.69 -18.40
CA HIS A 41 2.94 -26.05 -17.90
C HIS A 41 1.49 -26.52 -17.99
N VAL A 42 0.51 -25.60 -18.13
CA VAL A 42 -0.88 -25.96 -18.39
C VAL A 42 -0.94 -26.79 -19.65
N VAL A 43 -0.50 -26.25 -20.79
CA VAL A 43 -0.56 -26.92 -22.09
C VAL A 43 0.10 -28.29 -22.04
N HIS A 44 1.31 -28.38 -21.47
CA HIS A 44 2.03 -29.65 -21.32
C HIS A 44 1.27 -30.66 -20.45
N SER A 45 0.60 -30.22 -19.40
CA SER A 45 -0.12 -31.11 -18.48
C SER A 45 -1.42 -31.68 -19.08
N TRP A 46 -1.98 -31.03 -20.10
CA TRP A 46 -3.19 -31.48 -20.79
C TRP A 46 -2.89 -32.30 -22.06
N GLN A 47 -1.70 -32.15 -22.66
CA GLN A 47 -1.36 -32.83 -23.91
C GLN A 47 -1.14 -34.34 -23.75
N GLY A 48 -1.76 -35.12 -24.63
CA GLY A 48 -1.54 -36.57 -24.73
C GLY A 48 -2.05 -37.39 -23.54
N GLN A 49 -2.77 -36.78 -22.60
CA GLN A 49 -3.33 -37.47 -21.45
C GLN A 49 -4.65 -38.16 -21.83
N PRO A 50 -4.85 -39.43 -21.42
CA PRO A 50 -6.09 -40.17 -21.70
C PRO A 50 -7.30 -39.65 -20.90
N GLY A 51 -7.11 -38.67 -20.01
CA GLY A 51 -8.15 -38.05 -19.20
C GLY A 51 -7.63 -36.91 -18.32
N VAL A 52 -8.48 -36.39 -17.44
CA VAL A 52 -8.13 -35.31 -16.51
C VAL A 52 -7.25 -35.85 -15.38
N THR A 53 -6.02 -35.37 -15.29
CA THR A 53 -5.09 -35.75 -14.22
C THR A 53 -5.12 -34.74 -13.08
N ALA A 54 -4.74 -35.19 -11.88
CA ALA A 54 -4.58 -34.29 -10.74
C ALA A 54 -3.57 -33.17 -11.06
N ALA A 55 -2.45 -33.48 -11.71
CA ALA A 55 -1.45 -32.48 -12.09
C ALA A 55 -2.02 -31.40 -13.03
N ALA A 56 -2.77 -31.81 -14.05
CA ALA A 56 -3.42 -30.88 -14.98
C ALA A 56 -4.42 -29.97 -14.26
N LEU A 57 -5.20 -30.50 -13.33
CA LEU A 57 -6.12 -29.71 -12.52
C LEU A 57 -5.39 -28.73 -11.59
N HIS A 58 -4.33 -29.17 -10.88
CA HIS A 58 -3.59 -28.33 -9.96
C HIS A 58 -2.89 -27.17 -10.67
N VAL A 59 -2.18 -27.44 -11.77
CA VAL A 59 -1.49 -26.39 -12.54
C VAL A 59 -2.48 -25.40 -13.15
N THR A 60 -3.61 -25.90 -13.67
CA THR A 60 -4.70 -25.04 -14.15
C THR A 60 -5.27 -24.18 -13.02
N ALA A 61 -5.53 -24.76 -11.85
CA ALA A 61 -6.06 -24.03 -10.70
C ALA A 61 -5.10 -22.94 -10.21
N ILE A 62 -3.79 -23.23 -10.15
CA ILE A 62 -2.76 -22.24 -9.77
C ILE A 62 -2.80 -21.05 -10.74
N VAL A 63 -2.84 -21.30 -12.04
CA VAL A 63 -2.88 -20.22 -13.05
C VAL A 63 -4.17 -19.42 -12.94
N LEU A 64 -5.33 -20.08 -12.81
CA LEU A 64 -6.62 -19.40 -12.72
C LEU A 64 -6.77 -18.57 -11.44
N VAL A 65 -6.53 -19.19 -10.28
CA VAL A 65 -6.60 -18.50 -8.98
C VAL A 65 -5.55 -17.39 -8.92
N GLY A 66 -4.32 -17.68 -9.35
CA GLY A 66 -3.25 -16.69 -9.42
C GLY A 66 -3.61 -15.48 -10.29
N ALA A 67 -4.19 -15.71 -11.47
CA ALA A 67 -4.61 -14.63 -12.36
C ALA A 67 -5.75 -13.79 -11.77
N VAL A 68 -6.75 -14.44 -11.15
CA VAL A 68 -7.85 -13.74 -10.48
C VAL A 68 -7.34 -12.89 -9.32
N PHE A 69 -6.46 -13.43 -8.47
CA PHE A 69 -5.87 -12.69 -7.35
C PHE A 69 -4.95 -11.55 -7.84
N ALA A 70 -4.11 -11.79 -8.84
CA ALA A 70 -3.26 -10.76 -9.41
C ALA A 70 -4.08 -9.58 -9.97
N LEU A 71 -5.18 -9.87 -10.67
CA LEU A 71 -6.05 -8.84 -11.23
C LEU A 71 -6.80 -8.08 -10.12
N THR A 72 -7.46 -8.79 -9.21
CA THR A 72 -8.32 -8.18 -8.18
C THR A 72 -7.54 -7.46 -7.10
N LEU A 73 -6.46 -8.07 -6.59
CA LEU A 73 -5.60 -7.41 -5.60
C LEU A 73 -4.70 -6.36 -6.26
N GLY A 74 -4.37 -6.51 -7.54
CA GLY A 74 -3.65 -5.50 -8.30
C GLY A 74 -4.44 -4.22 -8.45
N THR A 75 -5.71 -4.29 -8.85
CA THR A 75 -6.59 -3.11 -8.91
C THR A 75 -6.82 -2.50 -7.53
N PHE A 76 -7.01 -3.34 -6.50
CA PHE A 76 -7.15 -2.87 -5.13
C PHE A 76 -5.90 -2.14 -4.62
N LEU A 77 -4.71 -2.67 -4.91
CA LEU A 77 -3.43 -2.01 -4.61
C LEU A 77 -3.32 -0.66 -5.33
N CYS A 78 -3.65 -0.59 -6.62
CA CYS A 78 -3.64 0.66 -7.37
C CYS A 78 -4.56 1.71 -6.74
N SER A 79 -5.77 1.33 -6.34
CA SER A 79 -6.69 2.24 -5.64
C SER A 79 -6.09 2.75 -4.33
N HIS A 80 -5.49 1.87 -3.52
CA HIS A 80 -4.83 2.29 -2.28
C HIS A 80 -3.58 3.15 -2.51
N ILE A 81 -2.84 2.94 -3.60
CA ILE A 81 -1.74 3.84 -3.99
C ILE A 81 -2.30 5.23 -4.31
N SER A 82 -3.40 5.32 -5.07
CA SER A 82 -4.06 6.61 -5.33
C SER A 82 -4.48 7.33 -4.05
N LEU A 83 -5.03 6.59 -3.07
CA LEU A 83 -5.36 7.12 -1.75
C LEU A 83 -4.12 7.67 -1.02
N VAL A 84 -3.01 6.92 -1.02
CA VAL A 84 -1.74 7.38 -0.44
C VAL A 84 -1.22 8.63 -1.15
N LEU A 85 -1.33 8.70 -2.46
CA LEU A 85 -0.85 9.86 -3.24
C LEU A 85 -1.72 11.11 -3.03
N SER A 86 -3.01 10.96 -2.69
CA SER A 86 -3.92 12.06 -2.32
C SER A 86 -3.99 12.31 -0.82
N ASN A 87 -3.27 11.53 0.01
CA ASN A 87 -3.34 11.54 1.47
C ASN A 87 -4.77 11.45 2.03
N GLU A 88 -5.55 10.52 1.48
CA GLU A 88 -6.90 10.21 1.96
C GLU A 88 -6.96 8.78 2.46
N THR A 89 -7.74 8.55 3.50
CA THR A 89 -8.17 7.22 3.92
C THR A 89 -9.45 6.82 3.17
N THR A 90 -9.75 5.52 3.17
CA THR A 90 -10.99 4.97 2.61
C THR A 90 -12.23 5.59 3.26
N LEU A 91 -12.17 5.91 4.57
CA LEU A 91 -13.28 6.60 5.25
C LEU A 91 -13.45 8.05 4.77
N GLU A 92 -12.34 8.75 4.53
CA GLU A 92 -12.36 10.13 4.06
C GLU A 92 -12.91 10.25 2.63
N THR A 93 -12.69 9.26 1.77
CA THR A 93 -13.32 9.26 0.44
C THR A 93 -14.83 9.01 0.47
N MET A 94 -15.33 8.28 1.46
CA MET A 94 -16.78 8.10 1.67
C MET A 94 -17.40 9.32 2.33
N ARG A 95 -16.66 9.97 3.24
CA ARG A 95 -17.09 11.15 3.95
C ARG A 95 -15.90 12.07 4.17
N GLY A 96 -15.84 13.12 3.37
CA GLY A 96 -14.74 14.09 3.41
C GLY A 96 -14.50 14.65 4.82
N PRO A 97 -13.23 14.92 5.18
CA PRO A 97 -12.88 15.56 6.43
C PRO A 97 -13.47 16.98 6.50
N ILE A 98 -13.90 17.38 7.69
CA ILE A 98 -14.41 18.73 7.93
C ILE A 98 -13.29 19.56 8.55
N PHE A 99 -12.76 20.49 7.76
CA PHE A 99 -11.77 21.45 8.21
C PHE A 99 -12.42 22.75 8.68
N ARG A 100 -11.70 23.51 9.52
CA ARG A 100 -12.11 24.88 9.88
C ARG A 100 -12.02 25.82 8.69
N ASN A 101 -10.98 25.67 7.89
CA ASN A 101 -10.83 26.37 6.61
C ASN A 101 -11.21 25.40 5.47
N PRO A 102 -12.23 25.71 4.65
CA PRO A 102 -12.65 24.87 3.52
C PRO A 102 -11.58 24.62 2.45
N GLU A 103 -10.53 25.46 2.38
CA GLU A 103 -9.42 25.28 1.44
C GLU A 103 -8.33 24.32 1.96
N ASP A 104 -8.42 23.91 3.22
CA ASP A 104 -7.43 23.02 3.82
C ASP A 104 -7.66 21.55 3.44
N SER A 105 -6.59 20.76 3.43
CA SER A 105 -6.62 19.34 3.09
C SER A 105 -5.39 18.64 3.68
N PHE A 106 -5.46 17.33 3.87
CA PHE A 106 -4.27 16.53 4.20
C PHE A 106 -3.34 16.32 3.00
N ASP A 107 -3.81 16.59 1.78
CA ASP A 107 -2.99 16.54 0.57
C ASP A 107 -1.98 17.70 0.52
N VAL A 108 -0.72 17.35 0.81
CA VAL A 108 0.46 18.23 0.75
C VAL A 108 1.39 17.91 -0.43
N GLY A 109 0.88 17.18 -1.43
CA GLY A 109 1.59 16.79 -2.65
C GLY A 109 2.08 15.34 -2.63
N CYS A 110 1.98 14.67 -3.79
CA CYS A 110 2.17 13.22 -3.95
C CYS A 110 3.41 12.63 -3.27
N TYR A 111 4.56 13.30 -3.36
CA TYR A 111 5.79 12.81 -2.75
C TYR A 111 5.75 12.89 -1.23
N GLU A 112 5.34 14.02 -0.66
CA GLU A 112 5.26 14.17 0.79
C GLU A 112 4.13 13.30 1.37
N ASN A 113 3.02 13.12 0.64
CA ASN A 113 1.97 12.18 1.01
C ASN A 113 2.48 10.73 1.07
N PHE A 114 3.26 10.30 0.06
CA PHE A 114 3.90 8.99 0.07
C PHE A 114 4.89 8.84 1.24
N VAL A 115 5.70 9.88 1.50
CA VAL A 115 6.64 9.92 2.62
C VAL A 115 5.92 9.85 3.98
N GLN A 116 4.72 10.40 4.11
CA GLN A 116 3.91 10.27 5.33
C GLN A 116 3.52 8.83 5.64
N VAL A 117 3.55 7.92 4.65
CA VAL A 117 3.28 6.48 4.87
C VAL A 117 4.59 5.68 4.94
N PHE A 118 5.51 5.90 3.99
CA PHE A 118 6.72 5.07 3.82
C PHE A 118 7.98 5.63 4.47
N GLY A 119 7.96 6.89 4.93
CA GLY A 119 9.11 7.59 5.49
C GLY A 119 10.12 8.05 4.44
N ARG A 120 11.09 8.88 4.87
CA ARG A 120 12.10 9.48 3.96
C ARG A 120 13.22 8.52 3.54
N ARG A 121 13.46 7.44 4.30
CA ARG A 121 14.53 6.47 4.02
C ARG A 121 14.11 5.52 2.88
N LYS A 122 14.44 5.88 1.63
CA LYS A 122 14.07 5.15 0.41
C LYS A 122 14.44 3.66 0.42
N LEU A 123 15.60 3.31 0.99
CA LEU A 123 16.05 1.92 1.11
C LEU A 123 15.09 1.02 1.92
N LEU A 124 14.24 1.62 2.76
CA LEU A 124 13.28 0.90 3.60
C LEU A 124 11.86 0.94 3.06
N TRP A 125 11.63 1.49 1.87
CA TRP A 125 10.27 1.59 1.31
C TRP A 125 9.65 0.22 1.10
N LEU A 126 10.40 -0.72 0.54
CA LEU A 126 9.93 -2.09 0.31
C LEU A 126 10.12 -3.00 1.54
N VAL A 127 10.80 -2.55 2.58
CA VAL A 127 11.07 -3.38 3.76
C VAL A 127 9.92 -3.21 4.77
N PRO A 128 9.34 -4.31 5.31
CA PRO A 128 8.26 -4.27 6.29
C PRO A 128 8.79 -3.93 7.69
N VAL A 129 9.38 -2.73 7.81
CA VAL A 129 9.76 -2.08 9.07
C VAL A 129 8.99 -0.78 9.22
N PHE A 130 8.64 -0.43 10.45
CA PHE A 130 7.91 0.81 10.72
C PHE A 130 8.79 2.03 10.40
N THR A 131 8.33 2.87 9.49
CA THR A 131 9.03 4.11 9.06
C THR A 131 8.08 5.29 8.87
N THR A 132 6.81 5.12 9.20
CA THR A 132 5.74 6.11 9.06
C THR A 132 6.00 7.26 10.06
N PRO A 133 6.23 8.51 9.59
CA PRO A 133 6.51 9.63 10.48
C PRO A 133 5.25 10.18 11.16
N GLY A 134 5.44 10.81 12.33
CA GLY A 134 4.35 11.40 13.11
C GLY A 134 3.90 10.54 14.28
N ASP A 135 2.90 11.02 15.00
CA ASP A 135 2.34 10.41 16.21
C ASP A 135 1.00 9.68 15.96
N GLY A 136 0.44 9.83 14.76
CA GLY A 136 -0.87 9.31 14.40
C GLY A 136 -2.05 10.11 14.96
N VAL A 137 -1.78 11.28 15.56
CA VAL A 137 -2.77 12.20 16.15
C VAL A 137 -2.77 13.53 15.41
N HIS A 138 -1.58 14.04 15.06
CA HIS A 138 -1.39 15.30 14.34
C HIS A 138 -0.83 15.07 12.94
N PHE A 139 -1.57 15.52 11.95
CA PHE A 139 -1.23 15.37 10.54
C PHE A 139 -1.00 16.76 9.92
N PRO A 140 0.05 16.94 9.10
CA PRO A 140 0.23 18.18 8.36
C PRO A 140 -0.94 18.39 7.42
N THR A 141 -1.34 19.65 7.24
CA THR A 141 -2.33 20.03 6.25
C THR A 141 -1.71 20.95 5.21
N ARG A 142 -2.40 21.16 4.10
CA ARG A 142 -1.94 21.98 2.98
C ARG A 142 -1.61 23.40 3.42
N LEU A 143 -2.42 23.99 4.30
CA LEU A 143 -2.20 25.33 4.81
C LEU A 143 -1.25 25.37 6.03
N HIS A 144 -1.07 24.23 6.69
CA HIS A 144 -0.16 24.08 7.83
C HIS A 144 0.77 22.86 7.65
N PRO A 145 1.71 22.93 6.69
CA PRO A 145 2.68 21.87 6.49
C PRO A 145 3.63 21.79 7.70
N ARG A 146 4.17 20.60 7.99
CA ARG A 146 5.26 20.49 8.97
C ARG A 146 6.46 21.31 8.46
N PRO A 147 7.15 22.07 9.35
CA PRO A 147 8.38 22.73 8.97
C PRO A 147 9.36 21.71 8.40
N SER A 148 10.09 22.11 7.36
CA SER A 148 11.10 21.25 6.78
C SER A 148 12.15 20.93 7.85
N VAL A 149 12.70 19.71 7.85
CA VAL A 149 13.74 19.30 8.82
C VAL A 149 14.96 20.27 8.80
N GLU A 150 15.12 21.07 7.76
CA GLU A 150 16.12 22.14 7.68
C GLU A 150 15.81 23.35 8.60
N GLU A 151 14.54 23.67 8.86
CA GLU A 151 14.14 24.73 9.81
C GLU A 151 14.31 24.29 11.27
N ASP A 152 14.12 23.00 11.57
CA ASP A 152 14.30 22.47 12.92
C ASP A 152 15.79 22.49 13.36
N GLN A 153 16.71 22.40 12.39
CA GLN A 153 18.15 22.53 12.64
C GLN A 153 18.61 23.99 12.75
N SER A 154 17.97 24.94 12.05
CA SER A 154 18.34 26.36 12.16
C SER A 154 17.89 26.98 13.50
N HIS A 155 16.76 26.52 14.05
CA HIS A 155 16.30 26.93 15.38
C HIS A 155 17.08 26.25 16.51
N SER A 156 17.51 24.99 16.36
CA SER A 156 18.32 24.31 17.37
C SER A 156 19.74 24.89 17.54
N VAL A 157 20.27 25.60 16.55
CA VAL A 157 21.63 26.19 16.60
C VAL A 157 21.62 27.64 17.08
N ALA A 158 20.48 28.34 16.97
CA ALA A 158 20.35 29.74 17.40
C ALA A 158 20.19 29.92 18.93
N ASP A 159 19.88 28.84 19.66
CA ASP A 159 19.59 28.86 21.11
C ASP A 159 20.73 28.28 21.98
N LEU A 160 21.97 28.21 21.47
CA LEU A 160 23.13 27.91 22.29
C LEU A 160 23.74 29.21 22.86
N PRO A 161 23.82 29.37 24.19
CA PRO A 161 24.43 30.55 24.84
C PRO A 161 25.95 30.64 24.65
#